data_AF-A0A8H9GV29-F1
#
_entry.id   AF-A0A8H9GV29-F1
#
_cell.length_a   1.000
_cell.length_b   1.000
_cell.length_c   1.000
_cell.angle_alpha   90.00
_cell.angle_beta   90.00
_cell.angle_gamma   90.00
#
_symmetry.space_group_name_H-M   'P 1'
#
loop_
_entity.id
_entity.type
_entity.pdbx_description
1 polymer ?
#
loop_
_entity_poly.entity_id
_entity_poly.type
_entity_poly.pdbx_seq_one_letter_code
_entity_poly.pdbx_strand_id
1 'polypeptide(L)'
;MSLPGFGIQWQKTSTDRKIANEVIVFLEDRRLLFGDRHVDDEGDCVHSALQIRTFLTEQLRRDGVGRELRHILKAMRATCRNFVDAAGPGGRNFGFQMGPTGANRFGLALGDLRSRMGFYIAAIATQYKIEIDEDLSTILPPPPEERDDDVSWFPGFEEQAGS
;
A
#
# COMPACT_ATOMS: atom_id res chain seq x y z
N MET A 1 6.39 3.20 -21.94
CA MET A 1 5.62 4.07 -20.96
C MET A 1 6.42 4.25 -19.67
N SER A 2 7.39 5.23 -19.52
CA SER A 2 8.48 5.68 -18.65
C SER A 2 7.97 6.04 -17.24
N LEU A 3 8.26 5.22 -16.23
CA LEU A 3 8.09 5.46 -14.79
C LEU A 3 9.37 6.10 -14.22
N PRO A 4 9.30 7.26 -13.49
CA PRO A 4 10.36 8.06 -12.86
C PRO A 4 10.98 7.32 -11.66
N GLY A 5 12.32 6.73 -11.72
CA GLY A 5 13.62 6.45 -11.06
C GLY A 5 13.67 6.94 -9.61
N PHE A 6 13.49 6.13 -8.55
CA PHE A 6 13.61 6.10 -7.09
C PHE A 6 15.08 6.25 -6.70
N GLY A 7 15.82 7.30 -7.33
CA GLY A 7 17.00 8.05 -6.83
C GLY A 7 16.85 9.55 -7.10
N ILE A 8 15.64 10.00 -7.07
CA ILE A 8 15.36 11.44 -7.30
C ILE A 8 15.17 12.12 -5.94
N GLN A 9 16.21 12.70 -5.28
CA GLN A 9 16.01 13.63 -4.15
C GLN A 9 14.54 14.10 -4.06
N TRP A 10 13.61 13.09 -3.56
CA TRP A 10 12.24 13.59 -3.32
C TRP A 10 12.26 15.06 -2.87
N GLN A 11 11.76 15.83 -3.66
CA GLN A 11 11.57 17.19 -3.08
C GLN A 11 10.55 17.14 -1.93
N LYS A 12 11.10 17.04 -0.75
CA LYS A 12 10.26 16.84 0.46
C LYS A 12 9.73 18.19 0.95
N THR A 13 8.48 18.43 0.56
CA THR A 13 7.89 19.68 1.12
C THR A 13 7.20 19.39 2.46
N SER A 14 7.16 20.38 3.32
CA SER A 14 6.43 20.23 4.60
C SER A 14 5.00 19.73 4.37
N THR A 15 4.40 20.05 3.18
CA THR A 15 3.04 19.55 2.88
C THR A 15 3.07 18.03 2.64
N ASP A 16 4.11 17.52 1.98
CA ASP A 16 4.18 16.05 1.74
C ASP A 16 4.31 15.29 3.07
N ARG A 17 5.17 15.89 3.87
CA ARG A 17 5.34 15.16 5.15
C ARG A 17 4.04 15.12 5.94
N LYS A 18 3.36 16.23 5.94
CA LYS A 18 2.06 16.25 6.65
C LYS A 18 1.07 15.24 6.06
N ILE A 19 0.96 15.21 4.82
CA ILE A 19 0.01 14.27 4.19
C ILE A 19 0.46 12.83 4.45
N ALA A 20 1.77 12.61 4.34
CA ALA A 20 2.28 11.24 4.59
C ALA A 20 1.96 10.81 6.02
N ASN A 21 2.17 11.72 6.93
CA ASN A 21 1.83 11.37 8.32
C ASN A 21 0.34 11.06 8.48
N GLU A 22 -0.49 11.83 7.88
CA GLU A 22 -1.95 11.58 8.00
C GLU A 22 -2.34 10.22 7.40
N VAL A 23 -1.67 9.97 6.33
CA VAL A 23 -2.00 8.66 5.69
C VAL A 23 -1.56 7.52 6.61
N ILE A 24 -0.33 7.63 7.15
CA ILE A 24 0.15 6.54 8.03
C ILE A 24 -0.74 6.44 9.27
N VAL A 25 -1.12 7.54 9.83
CA VAL A 25 -1.98 7.51 11.03
C VAL A 25 -3.33 6.86 10.69
N PHE A 26 -3.82 7.25 9.58
CA PHE A 26 -5.13 6.66 9.20
C PHE A 26 -5.01 5.15 9.01
N LEU A 27 -3.91 4.68 8.44
CA LEU A 27 -3.77 3.23 8.16
C LEU A 27 -3.50 2.45 9.45
N GLU A 28 -2.96 3.07 10.41
CA GLU A 28 -2.65 2.36 11.66
C GLU A 28 -3.93 1.88 12.36
N ASP A 29 -5.03 2.44 11.94
CA ASP A 29 -6.28 1.99 12.59
C ASP A 29 -7.09 1.11 11.63
N ARG A 30 -6.36 0.52 10.54
CA ARG A 30 -7.12 -0.32 9.59
C ARG A 30 -6.68 -1.78 9.75
N ARG A 31 -7.53 -2.56 10.46
CA ARG A 31 -7.20 -3.97 10.80
C ARG A 31 -7.04 -4.81 9.53
N LEU A 32 -7.63 -4.27 8.42
CA LEU A 32 -7.44 -4.92 7.12
C LEU A 32 -5.95 -5.12 6.81
N LEU A 33 -5.15 -4.20 7.35
CA LEU A 33 -3.72 -4.21 6.95
C LEU A 33 -2.89 -5.02 7.94
N PHE A 34 -3.53 -5.31 9.04
CA PHE A 34 -2.82 -6.17 10.01
C PHE A 34 -3.84 -6.96 10.82
N GLY A 35 -3.40 -8.04 11.44
CA GLY A 35 -4.33 -8.86 12.25
C GLY A 35 -4.56 -10.23 11.60
N ASP A 36 -5.18 -11.21 12.46
CA ASP A 36 -5.31 -12.60 11.96
C ASP A 36 -6.47 -12.71 10.94
N ARG A 37 -6.12 -13.44 9.82
CA ARG A 37 -7.06 -13.69 8.70
C ARG A 37 -8.38 -14.27 9.20
N HIS A 38 -8.33 -14.85 10.53
CA HIS A 38 -9.52 -15.60 10.97
C HIS A 38 -10.47 -14.71 11.78
N VAL A 39 -10.03 -13.44 11.94
CA VAL A 39 -10.83 -12.67 12.92
C VAL A 39 -11.59 -11.57 12.19
N ASP A 40 -11.33 -11.52 10.72
CA ASP A 40 -12.06 -10.39 10.09
C ASP A 40 -13.11 -10.95 9.12
N ASP A 41 -14.36 -10.41 9.36
CA ASP A 41 -15.43 -10.70 8.38
C ASP A 41 -15.09 -10.11 7.01
N GLU A 42 -15.01 -11.00 5.91
CA GLU A 42 -14.67 -10.58 4.53
C GLU A 42 -15.36 -9.27 4.14
N GLY A 43 -16.59 -9.12 4.49
CA GLY A 43 -17.30 -7.85 4.22
C GLY A 43 -16.61 -6.65 4.91
N ASP A 44 -16.27 -6.84 6.12
CA ASP A 44 -15.57 -5.74 6.83
C ASP A 44 -14.24 -5.40 6.15
N CYS A 45 -13.59 -6.41 5.57
CA CYS A 45 -12.33 -6.11 4.86
C CYS A 45 -12.58 -5.32 3.58
N VAL A 46 -13.61 -5.68 2.91
CA VAL A 46 -13.92 -4.89 1.70
C VAL A 46 -14.30 -3.45 2.08
N HIS A 47 -15.05 -3.37 3.15
CA HIS A 47 -15.42 -2.01 3.59
C HIS A 47 -14.17 -1.21 3.99
N SER A 48 -13.32 -1.83 4.70
CA SER A 48 -12.07 -1.13 5.08
C SER A 48 -11.28 -0.69 3.84
N ALA A 49 -11.19 -1.57 2.84
CA ALA A 49 -10.48 -1.17 1.60
C ALA A 49 -11.15 0.03 0.94
N LEU A 50 -12.44 0.10 0.95
CA LEU A 50 -13.14 1.25 0.34
C LEU A 50 -12.88 2.53 1.15
N GLN A 51 -12.80 2.39 2.46
CA GLN A 51 -12.49 3.58 3.28
C GLN A 51 -11.08 4.10 2.97
N ILE A 52 -10.20 3.16 2.84
CA ILE A 52 -8.83 3.61 2.53
C ILE A 52 -8.82 4.30 1.16
N ARG A 53 -9.46 3.69 0.23
CA ARG A 53 -9.52 4.31 -1.11
C ARG A 53 -10.12 5.71 -1.05
N THR A 54 -11.19 5.87 -0.37
CA THR A 54 -11.83 7.20 -0.27
C THR A 54 -10.88 8.20 0.40
N PHE A 55 -10.29 7.72 1.42
CA PHE A 55 -9.39 8.64 2.14
C PHE A 55 -8.20 9.03 1.24
N LEU A 56 -7.59 8.08 0.56
CA LEU A 56 -6.46 8.42 -0.32
C LEU A 56 -6.90 9.37 -1.43
N THR A 57 -8.11 9.21 -1.94
CA THR A 57 -8.61 10.15 -2.96
C THR A 57 -8.70 11.57 -2.40
N GLU A 58 -9.10 11.58 -1.17
CA GLU A 58 -9.18 12.93 -0.58
C GLU A 58 -7.78 13.55 -0.42
N GLN A 59 -6.81 12.74 -0.05
CA GLN A 59 -5.45 13.29 0.09
C GLN A 59 -4.88 13.72 -1.27
N LEU A 60 -5.24 12.95 -2.31
CA LEU A 60 -4.73 13.28 -3.66
C LEU A 60 -5.31 14.59 -4.18
N ARG A 61 -6.41 15.04 -3.62
CA ARG A 61 -7.04 16.30 -4.11
C ARG A 61 -6.42 17.51 -3.42
N ARG A 62 -5.63 17.27 -2.46
CA ARG A 62 -5.07 18.43 -1.74
C ARG A 62 -3.97 19.10 -2.58
N ASP A 63 -3.93 20.39 -2.45
CA ASP A 63 -2.90 21.13 -3.22
C ASP A 63 -1.51 20.92 -2.59
N GLY A 64 -0.49 20.79 -3.47
CA GLY A 64 0.87 20.85 -2.88
C GLY A 64 1.44 19.44 -2.66
N VAL A 65 0.59 18.40 -3.08
CA VAL A 65 1.17 17.05 -2.94
C VAL A 65 2.23 16.87 -4.05
N GLY A 66 3.38 16.52 -3.59
CA GLY A 66 4.51 16.36 -4.54
C GLY A 66 4.28 15.17 -5.47
N ARG A 67 4.94 15.16 -6.50
CA ARG A 67 4.76 14.16 -7.58
C ARG A 67 5.01 12.74 -7.06
N GLU A 68 6.09 12.59 -6.29
CA GLU A 68 6.42 11.21 -5.86
C GLU A 68 5.37 10.67 -4.87
N LEU A 69 5.02 11.51 -3.87
CA LEU A 69 3.99 11.03 -2.93
C LEU A 69 2.65 10.80 -3.66
N ARG A 70 2.42 11.63 -4.62
CA ARG A 70 1.16 11.44 -5.39
C ARG A 70 1.18 10.08 -6.11
N HIS A 71 2.30 9.76 -6.65
CA HIS A 71 2.37 8.47 -7.37
C HIS A 71 2.16 7.30 -6.39
N ILE A 72 2.79 7.39 -5.27
CA ILE A 72 2.63 6.31 -4.28
C ILE A 72 1.15 6.22 -3.83
N LEU A 73 0.52 7.40 -3.59
CA LEU A 73 -0.90 7.36 -3.12
C LEU A 73 -1.81 6.78 -4.21
N LYS A 74 -1.50 7.06 -5.46
CA LYS A 74 -2.32 6.47 -6.54
C LYS A 74 -2.12 4.95 -6.59
N ALA A 75 -0.90 4.59 -6.39
CA ALA A 75 -0.65 3.13 -6.40
C ALA A 75 -1.36 2.45 -5.23
N MET A 76 -1.30 3.04 -4.09
CA MET A 76 -2.06 2.48 -2.95
C MET A 76 -3.55 2.39 -3.26
N ARG A 77 -4.06 3.47 -3.82
CA ARG A 77 -5.51 3.45 -4.18
C ARG A 77 -5.80 2.33 -5.19
N ALA A 78 -4.91 2.13 -6.12
CA ALA A 78 -5.13 1.05 -7.11
C ALA A 78 -5.09 -0.32 -6.42
N THR A 79 -4.21 -0.50 -5.50
CA THR A 79 -4.16 -1.76 -4.73
C THR A 79 -5.49 -2.03 -4.02
N CYS A 80 -6.07 -1.01 -3.44
CA CYS A 80 -7.40 -1.19 -2.82
C CYS A 80 -8.46 -1.56 -3.88
N ARG A 81 -8.38 -0.88 -5.01
CA ARG A 81 -9.36 -1.20 -6.09
C ARG A 81 -9.23 -2.65 -6.54
N ASN A 82 -8.02 -3.07 -6.65
CA ASN A 82 -7.84 -4.47 -7.08
C ASN A 82 -8.42 -5.45 -6.07
N PHE A 83 -8.22 -5.16 -4.81
CA PHE A 83 -8.79 -6.04 -3.77
C PHE A 83 -10.32 -6.04 -3.84
N VAL A 84 -10.91 -4.87 -3.99
CA VAL A 84 -12.39 -4.77 -4.03
C VAL A 84 -12.91 -5.48 -5.29
N ASP A 85 -12.15 -5.31 -6.38
CA ASP A 85 -12.59 -5.98 -7.62
C ASP A 85 -12.54 -7.51 -7.44
N ALA A 86 -11.50 -7.89 -6.77
CA ALA A 86 -11.40 -9.33 -6.53
C ALA A 86 -12.57 -9.84 -5.68
N ALA A 87 -13.03 -9.00 -4.82
CA ALA A 87 -14.15 -9.42 -3.95
C ALA A 87 -15.46 -9.54 -4.73
N GLY A 88 -15.56 -8.82 -5.91
CA GLY A 88 -16.83 -8.84 -6.66
C GLY A 88 -17.94 -8.09 -5.92
N PRO A 89 -19.04 -7.87 -6.58
CA PRO A 89 -20.17 -7.13 -5.97
C PRO A 89 -20.61 -7.77 -4.65
N GLY A 90 -20.59 -6.91 -3.64
CA GLY A 90 -21.10 -7.36 -2.31
C GLY A 90 -20.17 -8.39 -1.67
N GLY A 91 -18.93 -8.62 -2.25
CA GLY A 91 -17.95 -9.54 -1.64
C GLY A 91 -18.24 -11.02 -1.98
N ARG A 92 -19.03 -11.20 -2.93
CA ARG A 92 -19.58 -12.56 -3.20
C ARG A 92 -18.46 -13.51 -3.64
N ASN A 93 -17.36 -12.84 -4.17
CA ASN A 93 -16.28 -13.74 -4.64
C ASN A 93 -15.41 -14.23 -3.48
N PHE A 94 -15.50 -13.62 -2.32
CA PHE A 94 -14.66 -14.02 -1.17
C PHE A 94 -15.39 -15.03 -0.30
N GLY A 95 -16.66 -15.46 -0.63
CA GLY A 95 -17.46 -16.46 0.10
C GLY A 95 -16.77 -17.83 0.10
N PHE A 96 -17.22 -18.86 1.00
CA PHE A 96 -16.68 -20.15 1.50
C PHE A 96 -16.37 -21.08 0.33
N GLN A 97 -16.10 -20.47 -0.90
CA GLN A 97 -15.86 -21.49 -1.95
C GLN A 97 -14.36 -21.54 -2.28
N MET A 98 -13.64 -22.58 -1.78
CA MET A 98 -12.29 -22.94 -2.27
C MET A 98 -12.29 -23.16 -3.79
N GLY A 99 -11.73 -22.14 -4.52
CA GLY A 99 -11.56 -22.24 -5.99
C GLY A 99 -11.14 -23.64 -6.43
N PRO A 100 -11.26 -24.00 -7.70
CA PRO A 100 -10.96 -25.32 -8.30
C PRO A 100 -9.57 -25.83 -7.87
N THR A 101 -8.73 -24.90 -7.34
CA THR A 101 -7.34 -25.30 -6.99
C THR A 101 -7.18 -25.38 -5.47
N GLY A 102 -8.36 -25.21 -4.73
CA GLY A 102 -8.30 -25.36 -3.25
C GLY A 102 -7.77 -24.09 -2.56
N ALA A 103 -7.42 -22.96 -3.43
CA ALA A 103 -6.90 -21.72 -2.80
C ALA A 103 -8.08 -20.81 -2.39
N ASN A 104 -7.93 -20.32 -1.07
CA ASN A 104 -8.90 -19.35 -0.53
C ASN A 104 -8.74 -17.98 -1.20
N ARG A 105 -9.56 -17.58 -2.14
CA ARG A 105 -9.47 -16.34 -2.95
C ARG A 105 -9.31 -15.11 -2.04
N PHE A 106 -10.03 -15.24 -0.97
CA PHE A 106 -9.88 -14.08 -0.04
C PHE A 106 -8.44 -13.99 0.49
N GLY A 107 -8.00 -15.08 0.97
CA GLY A 107 -6.63 -15.09 1.52
C GLY A 107 -5.60 -14.61 0.50
N LEU A 108 -5.70 -15.11 -0.68
CA LEU A 108 -4.74 -14.68 -1.72
C LEU A 108 -4.86 -13.18 -2.00
N ALA A 109 -6.05 -12.73 -2.14
CA ALA A 109 -6.23 -11.29 -2.39
C ALA A 109 -5.75 -10.45 -1.20
N LEU A 110 -6.04 -10.94 0.01
CA LEU A 110 -5.60 -10.17 1.19
C LEU A 110 -4.07 -10.17 1.27
N GLY A 111 -3.50 -11.36 1.07
CA GLY A 111 -2.02 -11.39 1.10
C GLY A 111 -1.42 -10.44 0.06
N ASP A 112 -1.92 -10.43 -1.13
CA ASP A 112 -1.44 -9.51 -2.18
C ASP A 112 -1.61 -8.05 -1.77
N LEU A 113 -2.78 -7.74 -1.28
CA LEU A 113 -3.01 -6.34 -0.83
C LEU A 113 -1.99 -5.94 0.25
N ARG A 114 -1.74 -6.81 1.26
CA ARG A 114 -0.86 -6.43 2.40
C ARG A 114 0.59 -6.35 1.95
N SER A 115 0.88 -7.21 1.04
CA SER A 115 2.27 -7.14 0.56
C SER A 115 2.53 -5.83 -0.19
N ARG A 116 1.68 -5.45 -1.02
CA ARG A 116 1.90 -4.20 -1.79
C ARG A 116 1.77 -2.98 -0.88
N MET A 117 0.75 -2.98 -0.07
CA MET A 117 0.60 -1.82 0.86
C MET A 117 1.83 -1.71 1.77
N GLY A 118 2.23 -2.87 2.25
CA GLY A 118 3.43 -2.84 3.11
C GLY A 118 4.61 -2.15 2.42
N PHE A 119 4.74 -2.46 1.21
CA PHE A 119 5.86 -1.83 0.46
C PHE A 119 5.68 -0.32 0.36
N TYR A 120 4.57 0.18 0.03
CA TYR A 120 4.35 1.63 -0.07
C TYR A 120 4.46 2.31 1.30
N ILE A 121 3.99 1.63 2.28
CA ILE A 121 4.07 2.23 3.63
C ILE A 121 5.54 2.35 4.04
N ALA A 122 6.26 1.34 3.73
CA ALA A 122 7.70 1.42 4.08
C ALA A 122 8.38 2.56 3.32
N ALA A 123 8.01 2.67 2.08
CA ALA A 123 8.59 3.78 1.30
C ALA A 123 8.26 5.15 1.89
N ILE A 124 6.99 5.33 2.24
CA ILE A 124 6.60 6.65 2.80
C ILE A 124 7.31 6.86 4.15
N ALA A 125 7.33 5.79 4.96
CA ALA A 125 7.90 5.95 6.32
C ALA A 125 9.39 6.27 6.23
N THR A 126 10.05 5.61 5.36
CA THR A 126 11.50 5.86 5.22
C THR A 126 11.77 7.25 4.64
N GLN A 127 11.05 7.54 3.69
CA GLN A 127 11.29 8.83 3.01
C GLN A 127 10.99 10.02 3.92
N TYR A 128 9.99 9.89 4.73
CA TYR A 128 9.59 11.08 5.50
C TYR A 128 9.89 10.86 6.98
N LYS A 129 10.65 9.77 7.30
CA LYS A 129 11.10 9.45 8.67
C LYS A 129 9.93 9.44 9.66
N ILE A 130 8.88 8.71 9.26
CA ILE A 130 7.66 8.61 10.09
C ILE A 130 7.70 7.26 10.82
N GLU A 131 7.42 7.33 12.07
CA GLU A 131 7.38 6.08 12.86
C GLU A 131 6.08 5.31 12.61
N ILE A 132 6.30 3.97 12.55
CA ILE A 132 5.11 3.14 12.26
C ILE A 132 4.78 2.32 13.53
N ASP A 133 3.44 2.29 13.75
CA ASP A 133 3.02 1.50 14.93
C ASP A 133 3.33 0.00 14.73
N GLU A 134 3.42 -0.72 15.87
CA GLU A 134 3.88 -2.13 15.88
C GLU A 134 2.97 -3.03 15.03
N ASP A 135 1.72 -2.80 15.10
CA ASP A 135 0.81 -3.68 14.33
C ASP A 135 0.98 -3.47 12.82
N LEU A 136 1.05 -2.26 12.46
CA LEU A 136 1.17 -1.99 11.01
C LEU A 136 2.53 -2.42 10.49
N SER A 137 3.48 -2.48 11.43
CA SER A 137 4.84 -2.84 10.98
C SER A 137 4.91 -4.31 10.53
N THR A 138 3.89 -5.07 10.87
CA THR A 138 3.94 -6.52 10.58
C THR A 138 3.77 -6.79 9.09
N ILE A 139 3.31 -5.81 8.40
CA ILE A 139 3.08 -6.13 6.97
C ILE A 139 4.21 -5.51 6.15
N LEU A 140 5.22 -4.83 6.86
CA LEU A 140 6.33 -4.22 6.10
C LEU A 140 7.28 -5.33 5.64
N PRO A 141 7.86 -5.05 4.49
CA PRO A 141 8.86 -6.03 4.02
C PRO A 141 10.06 -6.11 4.99
N PRO A 142 10.70 -7.19 5.03
CA PRO A 142 11.90 -7.31 5.88
C PRO A 142 12.96 -6.25 5.50
N PRO A 143 13.60 -5.80 6.59
CA PRO A 143 14.65 -4.81 6.29
C PRO A 143 15.72 -5.38 5.33
N PRO A 144 16.09 -4.65 4.39
CA PRO A 144 17.12 -5.15 3.46
C PRO A 144 18.34 -5.71 4.21
N GLU A 145 18.67 -7.03 4.12
CA GLU A 145 19.89 -7.66 4.70
C GLU A 145 21.14 -6.84 4.35
N GLU A 146 21.51 -5.66 5.08
CA GLU A 146 22.74 -4.83 5.05
C GLU A 146 23.23 -4.60 3.62
N ARG A 147 22.99 -3.34 3.13
CA ARG A 147 23.59 -2.18 2.43
C ARG A 147 23.34 -2.30 0.92
N ASP A 148 22.19 -1.79 0.57
CA ASP A 148 22.41 -0.98 -0.67
C ASP A 148 21.21 -0.06 -0.89
N ASP A 149 21.08 0.94 -0.03
CA ASP A 149 20.28 2.07 -0.57
C ASP A 149 19.92 1.84 -2.05
N ASP A 150 20.07 0.53 -2.52
CA ASP A 150 19.76 0.27 -3.93
C ASP A 150 18.36 -0.34 -4.05
N VAL A 151 17.40 0.57 -4.26
CA VAL A 151 15.95 0.28 -4.42
C VAL A 151 15.69 -0.08 -5.89
N SER A 152 16.85 -0.52 -6.60
CA SER A 152 16.75 -0.87 -8.02
C SER A 152 15.94 -2.16 -8.21
N TRP A 153 15.58 -2.81 -7.16
CA TRP A 153 14.84 -4.08 -7.32
C TRP A 153 13.33 -3.84 -7.18
N PHE A 154 12.75 -2.49 -7.03
CA PHE A 154 11.33 -2.11 -6.95
C PHE A 154 10.72 -2.10 -8.37
N PRO A 155 9.65 -2.99 -8.60
CA PRO A 155 9.00 -2.98 -9.91
C PRO A 155 8.46 -1.58 -10.27
N GLY A 156 9.14 -0.87 -11.34
CA GLY A 156 8.92 0.52 -11.80
C GLY A 156 10.14 1.41 -11.51
N PHE A 157 11.30 0.77 -11.06
CA PHE A 157 12.55 1.49 -10.70
C PHE A 157 13.72 0.83 -11.41
N GLU A 158 13.70 0.52 -12.73
CA GLU A 158 14.90 0.04 -13.46
C GLU A 158 15.83 1.21 -13.80
N GLU A 159 17.10 1.34 -13.16
CA GLU A 159 18.28 2.17 -13.51
C GLU A 159 18.59 2.09 -15.01
N GLN A 160 17.98 2.96 -15.74
CA GLN A 160 18.55 3.13 -17.11
C GLN A 160 20.06 3.34 -17.04
N ALA A 161 20.84 2.25 -16.93
CA ALA A 161 22.27 2.17 -17.29
C ALA A 161 22.56 2.93 -18.58
N GLY A 162 22.69 4.30 -18.45
CA GLY A 162 23.71 5.15 -19.11
C GLY A 162 24.57 4.38 -20.11
N SER A 163 24.24 4.52 -21.43
CA SER A 163 24.88 5.16 -22.60
C SER A 163 24.08 4.80 -23.87
#